data_AF-A0A2G6N7M7-F1
#
_entry.id   AF-A0A2G6N7M7-F1
#
_cell.length_a   1.000
_cell.length_b   1.000
_cell.length_c   1.000
_cell.angle_alpha   90.00
_cell.angle_beta   90.00
_cell.angle_gamma   90.00
#
_symmetry.space_group_name_H-M   'P 1'
#
loop_
_entity.id
_entity.type
_entity.pdbx_description
1 polymer ?
#
loop_
_entity_poly.entity_id
_entity_poly.type
_entity_poly.pdbx_seq_one_letter_code
_entity_poly.pdbx_strand_id
1 'polypeptide(L)' 'PGIAVTIRRLHDTGRSGWWLLILLIPLIGVIVFFVFMVQNSKPGQNRYGANPEEVTV' A
#
# COMPACT_ATOMS: atom_id res chain seq x y z
N PRO A 1 -7.01 13.30 -5.78
CA PRO A 1 -6.31 13.67 -4.51
C PRO A 1 -6.91 12.87 -3.33
N GLY A 2 -6.07 12.31 -2.44
CA GLY A 2 -6.46 11.33 -1.41
C GLY A 2 -6.40 9.89 -1.92
N ILE A 3 -7.43 9.43 -2.62
CA ILE A 3 -7.59 8.04 -3.10
C ILE A 3 -6.38 7.57 -3.94
N ALA A 4 -5.90 8.40 -4.87
CA ALA A 4 -4.77 8.05 -5.72
C ALA A 4 -3.46 7.84 -4.94
N VAL A 5 -3.22 8.64 -3.89
CA VAL A 5 -2.04 8.49 -3.01
C VAL A 5 -2.18 7.21 -2.20
N THR A 6 -3.36 6.92 -1.68
CA THR A 6 -3.64 5.68 -0.94
C THR A 6 -3.42 4.44 -1.80
N ILE A 7 -3.89 4.44 -3.05
CA ILE A 7 -3.65 3.36 -4.01
C ILE A 7 -2.15 3.21 -4.28
N ARG A 8 -1.41 4.32 -4.42
CA ARG A 8 0.05 4.27 -4.55
C ARG A 8 0.71 3.62 -3.34
N ARG A 9 0.32 3.96 -2.11
CA ARG A 9 0.87 3.33 -0.89
C ARG A 9 0.56 1.83 -0.81
N LEU A 10 -0.63 1.41 -1.24
CA LEU A 10 -0.94 -0.02 -1.38
C LEU A 10 -0.02 -0.70 -2.40
N HIS A 11 0.22 -0.05 -3.55
CA HIS A 11 1.13 -0.56 -4.58
C HIS A 11 2.58 -0.64 -4.10
N ASP A 12 3.07 0.32 -3.31
CA ASP A 12 4.42 0.30 -2.73
C ASP A 12 4.65 -0.98 -1.91
N THR A 13 3.62 -1.45 -1.21
CA THR A 13 3.65 -2.69 -0.42
C THR A 13 3.21 -3.95 -1.20
N GLY A 14 3.07 -3.85 -2.53
CA GLY A 14 2.72 -4.97 -3.41
C GLY A 14 1.24 -5.40 -3.38
N ARG A 15 0.35 -4.56 -2.86
CA ARG A 15 -1.10 -4.82 -2.75
C ARG A 15 -1.87 -4.11 -3.86
N SER A 16 -3.00 -4.67 -4.28
CA SER A 16 -3.90 -4.01 -5.23
C SER A 16 -4.68 -2.85 -4.59
N GLY A 17 -5.05 -1.84 -5.38
CA GLY A 17 -5.91 -0.74 -4.91
C GLY A 17 -7.29 -1.18 -4.39
N TRP A 18 -7.75 -2.38 -4.76
CA TRP A 18 -8.99 -2.98 -4.26
C TRP A 18 -9.01 -3.19 -2.75
N TRP A 19 -7.83 -3.27 -2.11
CA TRP A 19 -7.75 -3.34 -0.65
C TRP A 19 -8.32 -2.11 0.06
N LEU A 20 -8.55 -0.99 -0.64
CA LEU A 20 -9.27 0.15 -0.07
C LEU A 20 -10.69 -0.22 0.38
N LEU A 21 -11.34 -1.18 -0.29
CA LEU A 21 -12.68 -1.65 0.07
C LEU A 21 -12.74 -2.36 1.42
N ILE A 22 -11.60 -2.78 1.98
CA ILE A 22 -11.58 -3.40 3.33
C ILE A 22 -12.06 -2.43 4.40
N LEU A 23 -11.98 -1.11 4.16
CA LEU A 23 -12.50 -0.08 5.05
C LEU A 23 -14.04 -0.14 5.21
N LEU A 24 -14.74 -0.87 4.33
CA LEU A 24 -16.18 -1.15 4.48
C LEU A 24 -16.47 -2.16 5.59
N ILE A 25 -15.45 -2.90 6.07
CA ILE A 25 -15.56 -3.81 7.21
C ILE A 25 -15.15 -3.05 8.49
N PRO A 26 -16.10 -2.78 9.41
CA PRO A 26 -15.79 -2.00 10.61
C PRO A 26 -14.83 -2.75 11.54
N LEU A 27 -14.07 -2.00 12.33
CA LEU A 27 -13.05 -2.46 13.27
C LEU A 27 -11.89 -3.24 12.63
N ILE A 28 -12.12 -4.49 12.19
CA ILE A 28 -11.07 -5.37 11.66
C ILE A 28 -10.49 -4.80 10.36
N GLY A 29 -11.35 -4.32 9.45
CA GLY A 29 -10.90 -3.75 8.18
C GLY A 29 -10.03 -2.51 8.38
N VAL A 30 -10.40 -1.64 9.32
CA VAL A 30 -9.62 -0.45 9.68
C VAL A 30 -8.27 -0.83 10.28
N ILE A 31 -8.22 -1.80 11.20
CA ILE A 31 -6.97 -2.26 11.82
C ILE A 31 -6.03 -2.84 10.76
N VAL A 32 -6.53 -3.74 9.91
CA VAL A 32 -5.73 -4.35 8.83
C VAL A 32 -5.23 -3.30 7.86
N PHE A 33 -6.09 -2.34 7.49
CA PHE A 33 -5.73 -1.26 6.59
C PHE A 33 -4.66 -0.34 7.21
N PHE A 34 -4.77 -0.02 8.50
CA PHE A 34 -3.76 0.75 9.22
C PHE A 34 -2.40 0.04 9.20
N VAL A 35 -2.39 -1.28 9.45
CA VAL A 35 -1.17 -2.10 9.35
C VAL A 35 -0.58 -2.04 7.94
N PHE A 36 -1.40 -1.95 6.88
CA PHE A 36 -0.89 -1.78 5.51
C PHE A 36 -0.24 -0.42 5.28
N MET A 37 -0.74 0.65 5.91
CA MET A 37 -0.22 2.01 5.71
C MET A 37 1.11 2.28 6.41
N VAL A 38 1.44 1.50 7.45
CA VAL A 38 2.68 1.64 8.23
C VAL A 38 3.76 0.60 7.87
N GLN A 39 3.47 -0.33 6.96
CA GLN A 39 4.46 -1.29 6.47
C GLN A 39 5.48 -0.59 5.56
N ASN A 40 6.72 -1.08 5.60
CA ASN A 40 7.74 -0.70 4.64
C ASN A 40 7.36 -1.14 3.22
N SER A 41 7.87 -0.42 2.23
CA SER A 41 7.75 -0.77 0.82
C SER A 41 8.32 -2.18 0.58
N LYS A 42 7.75 -2.90 -0.39
CA LYS A 42 8.25 -4.24 -0.73
C LYS A 42 9.66 -4.11 -1.32
N PRO A 43 10.66 -4.85 -0.82
CA PRO A 43 12.02 -4.75 -1.35
C PRO A 43 12.10 -5.23 -2.80
N GLY A 44 13.03 -4.66 -3.56
CA GLY A 44 13.25 -4.95 -4.97
C GLY A 44 12.17 -4.39 -5.90
N GLN A 45 11.93 -5.09 -7.01
CA GLN A 45 10.88 -4.75 -7.96
C GLN A 45 9.59 -5.51 -7.68
N ASN A 46 8.47 -4.80 -7.77
CA ASN A 46 7.14 -5.40 -7.78
C ASN A 46 6.42 -5.04 -9.10
N ARG A 47 5.20 -5.55 -9.29
CA ARG A 47 4.40 -5.32 -10.52
C ARG A 47 4.03 -3.85 -10.78
N TYR A 48 4.27 -2.97 -9.82
CA TYR A 48 3.99 -1.54 -9.85
C TYR A 48 5.24 -0.68 -10.00
N GLY A 49 6.44 -1.28 -10.01
CA GLY A 49 7.72 -0.61 -10.20
C GLY A 49 8.79 -1.04 -9.19
N ALA A 50 9.96 -0.40 -9.29
CA ALA A 50 11.04 -0.56 -8.33
C ALA A 50 10.77 0.21 -7.03
N ASN A 51 11.27 -0.33 -5.91
CA ASN A 51 11.26 0.37 -4.63
C ASN A 51 12.03 1.70 -4.73
N PRO A 52 11.40 2.87 -4.51
CA PRO A 52 12.08 4.17 -4.58
C PRO A 52 13.27 4.29 -3.63
N GLU A 53 13.22 3.61 -2.49
CA GLU A 53 14.29 3.62 -1.48
C GLU A 53 15.56 2.93 -1.98
N GLU A 54 15.44 2.00 -2.93
CA GLU A 54 16.57 1.23 -3.48
C GLU A 54 17.12 1.82 -4.79
N VAL A 55 16.38 2.74 -5.44
CA VAL A 55 16.79 3.37 -6.71
C VAL A 55 17.71 4.58 -6.48
N THR A 56 17.80 5.10 -5.26
CA THR A 56 18.53 6.34 -4.93
C THR A 56 20.00 6.13 -4.52
N VAL A 57 20.62 5.03 -4.96
CA VAL A 57 22.06 4.73 -4.72
C VAL A 57 22.92 5.07 -5.93
#